data_AF-A0A2T4J6Q7-F1
#
_entry.id   AF-A0A2T4J6Q7-F1
#
_cell.length_a   1.000
_cell.length_b   1.000
_cell.length_c   1.000
_cell.angle_alpha   90.00
_cell.angle_beta   90.00
_cell.angle_gamma   90.00
#
_symmetry.space_group_name_H-M   'P 1'
#
loop_
_entity.id
_entity.type
_entity.pdbx_description
1 polymer ?
#
loop_
_entity_poly.entity_id
_entity_poly.type
_entity_poly.pdbx_seq_one_letter_code
_entity_poly.pdbx_strand_id
1 'polypeptide(L)'
;MKTFLKLFPLVVVAALAAIWFTVGPSVLYGGPKKSDIIAVTRTVMAATAPDAALAEAAKAATVTPGGLCSKNNDGSFACMVDVQIAGAPVQSLVAVLKKGADGVWTAAD
;
A
#
# COMPACT_ATOMS: atom_id res chain seq x y z
N MET A 1 -6.36 -19.59 -35.55
CA MET A 1 -7.02 -20.00 -34.28
C MET A 1 -6.10 -20.67 -33.26
N LYS A 2 -5.18 -21.58 -33.65
CA LYS A 2 -4.31 -22.30 -32.68
C LYS A 2 -3.36 -21.42 -31.86
N THR A 3 -2.92 -20.27 -32.38
CA THR A 3 -2.01 -19.34 -31.68
C THR A 3 -2.71 -18.51 -30.61
N PHE A 4 -3.98 -18.13 -30.85
CA PHE A 4 -4.80 -17.35 -29.91
C PHE A 4 -5.13 -18.17 -28.64
N LEU A 5 -5.41 -19.47 -28.80
CA LEU A 5 -5.68 -20.38 -27.68
C LEU A 5 -4.44 -20.67 -26.82
N LYS A 6 -3.23 -20.60 -27.41
CA LYS A 6 -1.95 -20.81 -26.70
C LYS A 6 -1.49 -19.56 -25.93
N LEU A 7 -1.85 -18.37 -26.40
CA LEU A 7 -1.51 -17.10 -25.74
C LEU A 7 -2.48 -16.74 -24.62
N PHE A 8 -3.73 -17.21 -24.67
CA PHE A 8 -4.74 -16.97 -23.64
C PHE A 8 -4.27 -17.26 -22.21
N PRO A 9 -3.69 -18.44 -21.87
CA PRO A 9 -3.21 -18.70 -20.52
C PRO A 9 -2.04 -17.77 -20.13
N LEU A 10 -1.17 -17.39 -21.06
CA LEU A 10 -0.06 -16.46 -20.81
C LEU A 10 -0.59 -15.05 -20.48
N VAL A 11 -1.59 -14.59 -21.22
CA VAL A 11 -2.26 -13.29 -21.00
C VAL A 11 -2.98 -13.29 -19.65
N VAL A 12 -3.64 -14.37 -19.27
CA VAL A 12 -4.30 -14.50 -17.96
C VAL A 12 -3.28 -14.48 -16.83
N VAL A 13 -2.18 -15.23 -16.93
CA VAL A 13 -1.11 -15.21 -15.91
C VAL A 13 -0.46 -13.83 -15.80
N ALA A 14 -0.18 -13.17 -16.92
CA ALA A 14 0.37 -11.81 -16.93
C ALA A 14 -0.59 -10.79 -16.30
N ALA A 15 -1.90 -10.89 -16.59
CA ALA A 15 -2.92 -10.03 -15.99
C ALA A 15 -3.05 -10.27 -14.48
N LEU A 16 -3.06 -11.53 -14.03
CA LEU A 16 -3.10 -11.87 -12.61
C LEU A 16 -1.85 -11.39 -11.86
N ALA A 17 -0.67 -11.51 -12.48
CA ALA A 17 0.56 -10.95 -11.93
C ALA A 17 0.46 -9.42 -11.82
N ALA A 18 0.00 -8.72 -12.86
CA ALA A 18 -0.18 -7.27 -12.83
C ALA A 18 -1.16 -6.83 -11.72
N ILE A 19 -2.28 -7.55 -11.55
CA ILE A 19 -3.25 -7.31 -10.46
C ILE A 19 -2.59 -7.55 -9.10
N TRP A 20 -1.86 -8.65 -8.93
CA TRP A 20 -1.16 -8.98 -7.69
C TRP A 20 -0.14 -7.90 -7.30
N PHE A 21 0.63 -7.39 -8.28
CA PHE A 21 1.63 -6.37 -8.04
C PHE A 21 1.02 -5.00 -7.72
N THR A 22 -0.13 -4.65 -8.31
CA THR A 22 -0.78 -3.33 -8.15
C THR A 22 -1.70 -3.27 -6.94
N VAL A 23 -2.49 -4.31 -6.72
CA VAL A 23 -3.51 -4.36 -5.66
C VAL A 23 -2.87 -4.85 -4.35
N GLY A 24 -1.95 -5.82 -4.42
CA GLY A 24 -1.34 -6.43 -3.25
C GLY A 24 -2.20 -7.53 -2.61
N PRO A 25 -1.56 -8.43 -1.86
CA PRO A 25 -2.21 -9.66 -1.39
C PRO A 25 -3.24 -9.42 -0.27
N SER A 26 -3.15 -8.29 0.45
CA SER A 26 -4.04 -7.93 1.54
C SER A 26 -5.51 -7.80 1.11
N VAL A 27 -5.77 -7.42 -0.14
CA VAL A 27 -7.14 -7.27 -0.67
C VAL A 27 -7.89 -8.59 -0.74
N LEU A 28 -7.18 -9.71 -0.91
CA LEU A 28 -7.79 -11.05 -0.90
C LEU A 28 -8.40 -11.41 0.47
N TYR A 29 -7.97 -10.72 1.52
CA TYR A 29 -8.45 -10.89 2.89
C TYR A 29 -9.31 -9.70 3.36
N GLY A 30 -9.79 -8.87 2.42
CA GLY A 30 -10.59 -7.68 2.72
C GLY A 30 -9.78 -6.48 3.22
N GLY A 31 -8.45 -6.53 3.12
CA GLY A 31 -7.54 -5.46 3.50
C GLY A 31 -7.36 -4.37 2.44
N PRO A 32 -6.52 -3.36 2.71
CA PRO A 32 -6.26 -2.25 1.80
C PRO A 32 -5.42 -2.69 0.60
N LYS A 33 -5.59 -2.01 -0.54
CA LYS A 33 -4.66 -2.14 -1.67
C LYS A 33 -3.38 -1.35 -1.42
N LYS A 34 -2.29 -1.71 -2.11
CA LYS A 34 -0.99 -1.01 -2.00
C LYS A 34 -1.09 0.50 -2.17
N SER A 35 -1.90 0.98 -3.12
CA SER A 35 -2.06 2.42 -3.33
C SER A 35 -2.69 3.12 -2.12
N ASP A 36 -3.62 2.46 -1.42
CA ASP A 36 -4.27 3.03 -0.24
C ASP A 36 -3.29 3.08 0.94
N ILE A 37 -2.49 2.01 1.10
CA ILE A 37 -1.40 1.97 2.07
C ILE A 37 -0.45 3.15 1.84
N ILE A 38 0.02 3.33 0.59
CA ILE A 38 0.93 4.42 0.23
C ILE A 38 0.30 5.79 0.49
N ALA A 39 -0.96 6.00 0.08
CA ALA A 39 -1.65 7.27 0.24
C ALA A 39 -1.84 7.63 1.71
N VAL A 40 -2.31 6.69 2.53
CA VAL A 40 -2.50 6.90 3.97
C VAL A 40 -1.15 7.15 4.66
N THR A 41 -0.12 6.34 4.38
CA THR A 41 1.20 6.53 4.97
C THR A 41 1.77 7.92 4.68
N ARG A 42 1.72 8.37 3.41
CA ARG A 42 2.18 9.73 3.05
C ARG A 42 1.38 10.82 3.74
N THR A 43 0.06 10.65 3.83
CA THR A 43 -0.82 11.62 4.47
C THR A 43 -0.49 11.76 5.95
N VAL A 44 -0.31 10.64 6.66
CA VAL A 44 0.09 10.64 8.08
C VAL A 44 1.46 11.27 8.24
N MET A 45 2.47 10.83 7.48
CA MET A 45 3.82 11.38 7.59
C MET A 45 3.86 12.89 7.36
N ALA A 46 3.10 13.40 6.38
CA ALA A 46 3.02 14.83 6.13
C ALA A 46 2.28 15.57 7.26
N ALA A 47 1.23 14.97 7.83
CA ALA A 47 0.45 15.55 8.93
C ALA A 47 1.20 15.56 10.27
N THR A 48 2.07 14.58 10.52
CA THR A 48 2.85 14.44 11.77
C THR A 48 4.25 15.04 11.66
N ALA A 49 4.64 15.60 10.51
CA ALA A 49 5.94 16.22 10.33
C ALA A 49 6.06 17.47 11.24
N PRO A 50 7.21 17.67 11.91
CA PRO A 50 7.37 18.76 12.87
C PRO A 50 7.54 20.14 12.18
N ASP A 51 7.88 20.15 10.89
CA ASP A 51 8.00 21.36 10.10
C ASP A 51 7.60 21.14 8.62
N ALA A 52 7.43 22.24 7.89
CA ALA A 52 6.97 22.23 6.50
C ALA A 52 7.99 21.58 5.53
N ALA A 53 9.29 21.68 5.78
CA ALA A 53 10.30 21.08 4.91
C ALA A 53 10.26 19.55 5.01
N LEU A 54 10.08 19.02 6.23
CA LEU A 54 9.88 17.58 6.45
C LEU A 54 8.52 17.09 5.93
N ALA A 55 7.47 17.91 6.00
CA ALA A 55 6.18 17.58 5.40
C ALA A 55 6.27 17.44 3.87
N GLU A 56 7.01 18.34 3.20
CA GLU A 56 7.26 18.24 1.76
C GLU A 56 8.16 17.05 1.41
N ALA A 57 9.20 16.77 2.20
CA ALA A 57 10.03 15.59 2.04
C ALA A 57 9.23 14.29 2.20
N ALA A 58 8.26 14.25 3.14
CA ALA A 58 7.35 13.13 3.33
C ALA A 58 6.43 12.90 2.12
N LYS A 59 5.95 13.96 1.47
CA LYS A 59 5.16 13.84 0.23
C LYS A 59 5.98 13.25 -0.92
N ALA A 60 7.26 13.62 -1.00
CA ALA A 60 8.20 13.11 -2.00
C ALA A 60 8.80 11.74 -1.64
N ALA A 61 8.52 11.22 -0.44
CA ALA A 61 9.06 9.96 0.02
C ALA A 61 8.58 8.78 -0.85
N THR A 62 9.51 7.85 -1.09
CA THR A 62 9.18 6.56 -1.68
C THR A 62 8.64 5.67 -0.58
N VAL A 63 7.39 5.23 -0.72
CA VAL A 63 6.72 4.33 0.22
C VAL A 63 6.49 2.99 -0.46
N THR A 64 7.00 1.92 0.14
CA THR A 64 6.92 0.56 -0.40
C THR A 64 6.16 -0.31 0.60
N PRO A 65 4.90 -0.69 0.31
CA PRO A 65 4.16 -1.61 1.15
C PRO A 65 4.81 -2.99 1.15
N GLY A 66 5.11 -3.50 2.34
CA GLY A 66 5.67 -4.82 2.57
C GLY A 66 4.58 -5.88 2.72
N GLY A 67 4.68 -6.94 1.91
CA GLY A 67 3.96 -8.20 2.13
C GLY A 67 2.45 -8.10 2.35
N LEU A 68 1.98 -8.90 3.31
CA LEU A 68 0.59 -8.98 3.77
C LEU A 68 0.37 -8.09 5.00
N CYS A 69 -0.78 -7.42 5.05
CA CYS A 69 -1.21 -6.72 6.26
C CYS A 69 -1.85 -7.69 7.26
N SER A 70 -1.51 -7.56 8.53
CA SER A 70 -2.19 -8.28 9.61
C SER A 70 -3.52 -7.61 9.94
N LYS A 71 -4.60 -8.39 10.03
CA LYS A 71 -5.92 -7.89 10.42
C LYS A 71 -6.05 -7.92 11.95
N ASN A 72 -6.46 -6.81 12.54
CA ASN A 72 -6.77 -6.69 13.95
C ASN A 72 -8.25 -7.00 14.24
N ASN A 73 -8.55 -7.29 15.51
CA ASN A 73 -9.91 -7.63 15.96
C ASN A 73 -10.91 -6.48 15.79
N ASP A 74 -10.44 -5.23 15.79
CA ASP A 74 -11.26 -4.03 15.62
C ASP A 74 -11.54 -3.69 14.13
N GLY A 75 -11.09 -4.55 13.20
CA GLY A 75 -11.25 -4.38 11.77
C GLY A 75 -10.18 -3.51 11.10
N SER A 76 -9.19 -3.02 11.85
CA SER A 76 -8.02 -2.34 11.29
C SER A 76 -7.02 -3.34 10.69
N PHE A 77 -6.13 -2.86 9.82
CA PHE A 77 -5.07 -3.62 9.18
C PHE A 77 -3.72 -2.97 9.45
N ALA A 78 -2.82 -3.71 10.10
CA ALA A 78 -1.44 -3.31 10.31
C ALA A 78 -0.57 -3.79 9.13
N CYS A 79 -0.05 -2.86 8.34
CA CYS A 79 0.74 -3.10 7.15
C CYS A 79 2.18 -2.64 7.38
N MET A 80 3.16 -3.50 7.10
CA MET A 80 4.56 -3.05 7.03
C MET A 80 4.75 -2.14 5.83
N VAL A 81 5.48 -1.06 5.99
CA VAL A 81 5.85 -0.15 4.91
C VAL A 81 7.29 0.30 5.07
N ASP A 82 8.04 0.27 4.00
CA ASP A 82 9.38 0.83 3.93
C ASP A 82 9.30 2.23 3.34
N VAL A 83 9.85 3.20 4.05
CA VAL A 83 9.85 4.60 3.66
C VAL A 83 11.27 5.05 3.42
N GLN A 84 11.48 5.68 2.25
CA GLN A 84 12.75 6.26 1.88
C GLN A 84 12.56 7.72 1.48
N ILE A 85 13.21 8.60 2.24
CA ILE A 85 13.37 10.01 1.90
C ILE A 85 14.75 10.18 1.25
N ALA A 86 14.85 11.03 0.22
CA ALA A 86 16.11 11.25 -0.47
C ALA A 86 17.21 11.71 0.51
N GLY A 87 18.35 11.01 0.51
CA GLY A 87 19.47 11.30 1.41
C GLY A 87 19.35 10.73 2.83
N ALA A 88 18.26 10.02 3.15
CA ALA A 88 18.06 9.34 4.43
C ALA A 88 18.12 7.80 4.27
N PRO A 89 18.47 7.06 5.32
CA PRO A 89 18.33 5.60 5.32
C PRO A 89 16.86 5.19 5.19
N VAL A 90 16.63 4.02 4.61
CA VAL A 90 15.29 3.41 4.56
C VAL A 90 14.82 3.10 5.98
N GLN A 91 13.57 3.46 6.28
CA GLN A 91 12.94 3.18 7.56
C GLN A 91 11.74 2.26 7.35
N SER A 92 11.73 1.13 8.05
CA SER A 92 10.57 0.24 8.10
C SER A 92 9.66 0.66 9.24
N LEU A 93 8.38 0.89 8.93
CA LEU A 93 7.35 1.27 9.89
C LEU A 93 6.07 0.48 9.65
N VAL A 94 5.16 0.54 10.63
CA VAL A 94 3.85 -0.12 10.56
C VAL A 94 2.79 0.93 10.34
N ALA A 95 2.17 0.93 9.17
CA ALA A 95 0.99 1.73 8.89
C ALA A 95 -0.25 0.96 9.34
N VAL A 96 -1.04 1.52 10.25
CA VAL A 96 -2.31 0.94 10.67
C VAL A 96 -3.43 1.65 9.93
N LEU A 97 -4.24 0.90 9.18
CA LEU A 97 -5.30 1.44 8.34
C LEU A 97 -6.66 0.90 8.78
N LYS A 98 -7.67 1.75 8.78
CA LYS A 98 -9.06 1.36 9.03
C LYS A 98 -9.93 1.80 7.87
N LYS A 99 -10.91 0.96 7.53
CA LYS A 99 -11.89 1.26 6.48
C LYS A 99 -13.06 2.03 7.08
N GLY A 100 -13.26 3.26 6.61
CA GLY A 100 -14.41 4.08 6.97
C GLY A 100 -15.72 3.51 6.45
N ALA A 101 -16.84 4.06 6.94
CA ALA A 101 -18.19 3.67 6.51
C ALA A 101 -18.46 4.02 5.02
N ASP A 102 -17.75 5.00 4.49
CA ASP A 102 -17.71 5.40 3.08
C ASP A 102 -16.85 4.46 2.21
N GLY A 103 -16.21 3.47 2.82
CA GLY A 103 -15.33 2.51 2.16
C GLY A 103 -13.91 3.03 1.89
N VAL A 104 -13.58 4.25 2.35
CA VAL A 104 -12.26 4.86 2.20
C VAL A 104 -11.34 4.36 3.32
N TRP A 105 -10.07 4.10 2.99
CA TRP A 105 -9.07 3.75 3.99
C TRP A 105 -8.43 5.00 4.58
N THR A 106 -8.37 5.07 5.90
CA THR A 106 -7.69 6.13 6.65
C THR A 106 -6.71 5.54 7.63
N ALA A 107 -5.87 6.39 8.23
CA ALA A 107 -5.09 5.98 9.39
C ALA A 107 -6.05 5.52 10.50
N ALA A 108 -5.71 4.43 11.17
CA ALA A 108 -6.37 4.04 12.41
C ALA A 108 -5.77 4.87 13.55
N ASP A 109 -6.63 5.38 14.42
CA ASP A 109 -6.23 6.06 15.67
C ASP A 109 -5.63 5.08 16.70
#